data_AF-A0A0R3TQZ2-F1
#
_entry.id   AF-A0A0R3TQZ2-F1
#
_cell.length_a   1.000
_cell.length_b   1.000
_cell.length_c   1.000
_cell.angle_alpha   90.00
_cell.angle_beta   90.00
_cell.angle_gamma   90.00
#
_symmetry.space_group_name_H-M   'P 1'
#
loop_
_entity.id
_entity.type
_entity.pdbx_description
1 polymer ?
#
loop_
_entity_poly.entity_id
_entity_poly.type
_entity_poly.pdbx_seq_one_letter_code
_entity_poly.pdbx_strand_id
1 'polypeptide(L)'
;MTEFICEEFVRRYLLSHNYTKTLAALDAESSSDSLSDCFQPSLIVERINRAISDLDSEALDRIWKSLNDCFGSTLNQQNSERFESLKAYTYKTLLIEAMKTKQIGYVNNFFSTQVAFDLTSSTWTNWTVLPFTKDPQNHQLFARYFVKNWTDVLTISLCNFLCVLFSSLPMVSNTEPSTGSLSASDDNQLSQSRSNLAIVDDFADLPLARSSK
;
A
#
# COMPACT_ATOMS: atom_id res chain seq x y z
N MET A 1 23.99 4.14 -15.70
CA MET A 1 24.58 4.56 -16.99
C MET A 1 23.82 3.99 -18.19
N THR A 2 23.34 2.74 -18.12
CA THR A 2 22.54 2.07 -19.16
C THR A 2 21.09 2.57 -19.29
N GLU A 3 20.46 3.01 -18.21
CA GLU A 3 19.12 3.63 -18.24
C GLU A 3 19.09 4.89 -19.11
N PHE A 4 20.10 5.76 -18.92
CA PHE A 4 20.33 6.94 -19.75
C PHE A 4 20.52 6.59 -21.23
N ILE A 5 21.17 5.45 -21.51
CA ILE A 5 21.41 4.97 -22.88
C ILE A 5 20.11 4.45 -23.51
N CYS A 6 19.28 3.69 -22.79
CA CYS A 6 17.99 3.21 -23.29
C CYS A 6 17.02 4.36 -23.55
N GLU A 7 16.94 5.33 -22.63
CA GLU A 7 16.12 6.52 -22.78
C GLU A 7 16.57 7.36 -23.99
N GLU A 8 17.89 7.48 -24.18
CA GLU A 8 18.48 8.17 -25.34
C GLU A 8 18.17 7.42 -26.66
N PHE A 9 18.18 6.08 -26.66
CA PHE A 9 17.77 5.28 -27.82
C PHE A 9 16.28 5.45 -28.16
N VAL A 10 15.40 5.45 -27.15
CA VAL A 10 13.95 5.66 -27.35
C VAL A 10 13.70 7.08 -27.87
N ARG A 11 14.33 8.11 -27.29
CA ARG A 11 14.24 9.49 -27.80
C ARG A 11 14.71 9.59 -29.24
N ARG A 12 15.86 8.99 -29.55
CA ARG A 12 16.45 9.01 -30.89
C ARG A 12 15.59 8.26 -31.91
N TYR A 13 14.96 7.17 -31.51
CA TYR A 13 13.99 6.43 -32.32
C TYR A 13 12.76 7.30 -32.63
N LEU A 14 12.14 7.91 -31.62
CA LEU A 14 10.97 8.78 -31.78
C LEU A 14 11.28 10.02 -32.64
N LEU A 15 12.46 10.62 -32.45
CA LEU A 15 12.96 11.72 -33.28
C LEU A 15 13.14 11.32 -34.74
N SER A 16 13.73 10.14 -35.01
CA SER A 16 14.00 9.68 -36.37
C SER A 16 12.74 9.42 -37.20
N HIS A 17 11.60 9.16 -36.56
CA HIS A 17 10.31 8.92 -37.20
C HIS A 17 9.35 10.14 -37.13
N ASN A 18 9.82 11.29 -36.65
CA ASN A 18 9.03 12.52 -36.47
C ASN A 18 7.81 12.37 -35.54
N TYR A 19 7.89 11.49 -34.54
CA TYR A 19 6.84 11.35 -33.52
C TYR A 19 6.95 12.44 -32.44
N THR A 20 6.88 13.70 -32.86
CA THR A 20 7.09 14.88 -32.00
C THR A 20 6.06 14.99 -30.88
N LYS A 21 4.82 14.56 -31.11
CA LYS A 21 3.76 14.52 -30.09
C LYS A 21 4.05 13.47 -29.01
N THR A 22 4.49 12.29 -29.41
CA THR A 22 4.85 11.19 -28.50
C THR A 22 6.12 11.51 -27.73
N LEU A 23 7.08 12.18 -28.37
CA LEU A 23 8.29 12.67 -27.72
C LEU A 23 7.98 13.72 -26.65
N ALA A 24 7.10 14.68 -26.94
CA ALA A 24 6.67 15.69 -25.96
C ALA A 24 5.92 15.08 -24.77
N ALA A 25 5.10 14.05 -25.01
CA ALA A 25 4.45 13.29 -23.95
C ALA A 25 5.48 12.51 -23.11
N LEU A 26 6.43 11.82 -23.77
CA LEU A 26 7.51 11.10 -23.11
C LEU A 26 8.38 12.04 -22.26
N ASP A 27 8.75 13.23 -22.77
CA ASP A 27 9.58 14.18 -22.04
C ASP A 27 8.83 14.81 -20.86
N ALA A 28 7.53 15.08 -21.01
CA ALA A 28 6.68 15.55 -19.92
C ALA A 28 6.52 14.47 -18.84
N GLU A 29 6.37 13.21 -19.24
CA GLU A 29 6.29 12.07 -18.34
C GLU A 29 7.65 11.80 -17.68
N SER A 30 8.76 11.83 -18.43
CA SER A 30 10.13 11.58 -17.94
C SER A 30 10.64 12.68 -17.00
N SER A 31 10.20 13.93 -17.19
CA SER A 31 10.47 15.02 -16.25
C SER A 31 9.51 15.05 -15.07
N SER A 32 8.32 14.43 -15.22
CA SER A 32 7.44 14.08 -14.11
C SER A 32 7.84 12.78 -13.39
N ASP A 33 8.86 12.07 -13.91
CA ASP A 33 9.45 10.82 -13.42
C ASP A 33 10.28 11.03 -12.14
N SER A 34 9.71 11.86 -11.27
CA SER A 34 9.63 11.64 -9.82
C SER A 34 9.16 10.23 -9.45
N LEU A 35 8.94 9.30 -10.38
CA LEU A 35 8.66 7.90 -10.08
C LEU A 35 9.83 7.30 -9.30
N SER A 36 11.08 7.69 -9.59
CA SER A 36 12.25 7.38 -8.75
C SER A 36 12.14 7.93 -7.31
N ASP A 37 11.48 9.07 -7.11
CA ASP A 37 11.10 9.62 -5.79
C ASP A 37 9.77 9.03 -5.22
N CYS A 38 8.92 8.45 -6.07
CA CYS A 38 7.63 7.85 -5.74
C CYS A 38 7.76 6.38 -5.29
N PHE A 39 8.85 5.71 -5.64
CA PHE A 39 9.20 4.36 -5.20
C PHE A 39 9.83 4.32 -3.79
N GLN A 40 9.39 5.20 -2.90
CA GLN A 40 9.72 5.17 -1.48
C GLN A 40 8.48 4.68 -0.71
N PRO A 41 8.41 3.38 -0.35
CA PRO A 41 7.37 2.84 0.53
C PRO A 41 7.13 3.69 1.77
N SER A 42 8.20 4.22 2.35
CA SER A 42 8.19 5.14 3.48
C SER A 42 7.39 6.42 3.22
N LEU A 43 7.58 7.06 2.06
CA LEU A 43 6.89 8.30 1.69
C LEU A 43 5.40 8.05 1.42
N ILE A 44 5.06 6.92 0.80
CA ILE A 44 3.66 6.53 0.58
C ILE A 44 2.96 6.33 1.93
N VAL A 45 3.62 5.64 2.87
CA VAL A 45 3.07 5.42 4.21
C VAL A 45 2.99 6.73 4.99
N GLU A 46 3.95 7.65 4.85
CA GLU A 46 3.85 8.99 5.43
C GLU A 46 2.62 9.75 4.89
N ARG A 47 2.39 9.70 3.58
CA ARG A 47 1.20 10.32 2.96
C ARG A 47 -0.10 9.69 3.46
N ILE A 48 -0.15 8.37 3.61
CA ILE A 48 -1.28 7.65 4.20
C ILE A 48 -1.51 8.13 5.65
N ASN A 49 -0.46 8.19 6.47
CA ASN A 49 -0.55 8.62 7.86
C ASN A 49 -0.97 10.09 7.99
N ARG A 50 -0.52 10.96 7.08
CA ARG A 50 -0.95 12.35 7.00
C ARG A 50 -2.44 12.45 6.66
N ALA A 51 -2.90 11.72 5.65
CA ALA A 51 -4.31 11.67 5.28
C ALA A 51 -5.20 11.11 6.42
N ILE A 52 -4.71 10.13 7.19
CA ILE A 52 -5.37 9.66 8.41
C ILE A 52 -5.50 10.78 9.45
N SER A 53 -4.42 11.54 9.67
CA SER A 53 -4.38 12.62 10.68
C SER A 53 -5.27 13.80 10.28
N ASP A 54 -5.33 14.12 8.99
CA ASP A 54 -6.13 15.21 8.43
C ASP A 54 -7.60 14.80 8.19
N LEU A 55 -7.96 13.53 8.44
CA LEU A 55 -9.28 12.94 8.16
C LEU A 55 -9.70 13.06 6.68
N ASP A 56 -8.75 13.00 5.76
CA ASP A 56 -9.01 13.09 4.33
C ASP A 56 -9.21 11.69 3.70
N SER A 57 -10.47 11.29 3.55
CA SER A 57 -10.84 10.04 2.90
C SER A 57 -10.60 10.07 1.39
N GLU A 58 -10.68 11.24 0.76
CA GLU A 58 -10.54 11.37 -0.70
C GLU A 58 -9.06 11.24 -1.11
N ALA A 59 -8.13 11.78 -0.32
CA ALA A 59 -6.71 11.54 -0.49
C ALA A 59 -6.35 10.06 -0.31
N LEU A 60 -6.93 9.37 0.68
CA LEU A 60 -6.74 7.93 0.86
C LEU A 60 -7.27 7.14 -0.35
N ASP A 61 -8.47 7.45 -0.84
CA ASP A 61 -9.04 6.80 -2.03
C ASP A 61 -8.12 6.97 -3.25
N ARG A 62 -7.57 8.18 -3.46
CA ARG A 62 -6.62 8.46 -4.55
C ARG A 62 -5.35 7.59 -4.43
N ILE A 63 -4.78 7.48 -3.24
CA ILE A 63 -3.56 6.68 -2.99
C ILE A 63 -3.84 5.19 -3.21
N TRP A 64 -4.92 4.66 -2.64
CA TRP A 64 -5.26 3.24 -2.79
C TRP A 64 -5.62 2.88 -4.22
N LYS A 65 -6.29 3.79 -4.94
CA LYS A 65 -6.57 3.63 -6.37
C LYS A 65 -5.29 3.61 -7.19
N SER A 66 -4.35 4.54 -6.97
CA SER A 66 -3.09 4.55 -7.74
C SER A 66 -2.24 3.30 -7.47
N LEU A 67 -2.22 2.81 -6.23
CA LEU A 67 -1.58 1.54 -5.91
C LEU A 67 -2.27 0.36 -6.61
N ASN A 68 -3.61 0.31 -6.60
CA ASN A 68 -4.36 -0.73 -7.30
C ASN A 68 -4.14 -0.67 -8.82
N ASP A 69 -4.07 0.52 -9.42
CA ASP A 69 -3.84 0.66 -10.86
C ASP A 69 -2.41 0.25 -11.24
N CYS A 70 -1.43 0.47 -10.37
CA CYS A 70 -0.03 0.07 -10.57
C CYS A 70 0.17 -1.44 -10.40
N PHE A 71 -0.43 -2.03 -9.37
CA PHE A 71 -0.15 -3.41 -8.97
C PHE A 71 -1.24 -4.41 -9.31
N GLY A 72 -2.48 -3.97 -9.53
CA GLY A 72 -3.66 -4.83 -9.61
C GLY A 72 -3.56 -5.95 -10.65
N SER A 73 -2.85 -5.73 -11.75
CA SER A 73 -2.58 -6.74 -12.78
C SER A 73 -1.50 -7.77 -12.39
N THR A 74 -0.64 -7.44 -11.44
CA THR A 74 0.53 -8.22 -11.01
C THR A 74 0.31 -8.90 -9.65
N LEU A 75 -0.76 -8.57 -8.94
CA LEU A 75 -1.06 -9.15 -7.62
C LEU A 75 -1.50 -10.61 -7.74
N ASN A 76 -0.70 -11.51 -7.16
CA ASN A 76 -1.14 -12.86 -6.83
C ASN A 76 -2.33 -12.81 -5.85
N GLN A 77 -3.18 -13.84 -5.83
CA GLN A 77 -4.36 -13.92 -4.95
C GLN A 77 -4.03 -13.59 -3.48
N GLN A 78 -2.93 -14.13 -2.96
CA GLN A 78 -2.46 -13.87 -1.59
C GLN A 78 -2.09 -12.39 -1.33
N ASN A 79 -1.48 -11.71 -2.31
CA ASN A 79 -1.11 -10.30 -2.18
C ASN A 79 -2.35 -9.40 -2.33
N SER A 80 -3.34 -9.82 -3.12
CA SER A 80 -4.63 -9.14 -3.25
C SER A 80 -5.42 -9.16 -1.94
N GLU A 81 -5.49 -10.31 -1.25
CA GLU A 81 -6.14 -10.41 0.06
C GLU A 81 -5.46 -9.54 1.14
N ARG A 82 -4.12 -9.50 1.12
CA ARG A 82 -3.34 -8.61 2.00
C ARG A 82 -3.53 -7.14 1.66
N PHE A 83 -3.59 -6.79 0.38
CA PHE A 83 -3.88 -5.43 -0.08
C PHE A 83 -5.22 -4.93 0.46
N GLU A 84 -6.29 -5.72 0.28
CA GLU A 84 -7.62 -5.36 0.77
C GLU A 84 -7.69 -5.32 2.31
N SER A 85 -6.97 -6.20 2.99
CA SER A 85 -6.90 -6.19 4.46
C SER A 85 -6.19 -4.95 5.00
N LEU A 86 -5.03 -4.58 4.44
CA LEU A 86 -4.27 -3.38 4.81
C LEU A 86 -5.03 -2.10 4.48
N LYS A 87 -5.70 -2.07 3.32
CA LYS A 87 -6.63 -1.01 2.96
C LYS A 87 -7.70 -0.89 4.03
N ALA A 88 -8.40 -1.97 4.37
CA ALA A 88 -9.43 -1.93 5.42
C ALA A 88 -8.90 -1.45 6.78
N TYR A 89 -7.70 -1.88 7.20
CA TYR A 89 -7.07 -1.40 8.44
C TYR A 89 -6.75 0.09 8.43
N THR A 90 -6.38 0.63 7.27
CA THR A 90 -6.11 2.06 7.08
C THR A 90 -7.38 2.90 7.31
N TYR A 91 -8.51 2.53 6.70
CA TYR A 91 -9.77 3.23 6.91
C TYR A 91 -10.34 3.00 8.31
N LYS A 92 -10.15 1.82 8.91
CA LYS A 92 -10.51 1.61 10.32
C LYS A 92 -9.74 2.53 11.25
N THR A 93 -8.45 2.76 10.97
CA THR A 93 -7.61 3.69 11.74
C THR A 93 -8.08 5.13 11.55
N LEU A 94 -8.42 5.54 10.33
CA LEU A 94 -9.05 6.83 10.02
C LEU A 94 -10.33 7.07 10.84
N LEU A 95 -11.24 6.09 10.90
CA LEU A 95 -12.49 6.22 11.68
C LEU A 95 -12.21 6.34 13.17
N ILE A 96 -11.21 5.63 13.69
CA ILE A 96 -10.82 5.71 15.09
C ILE A 96 -10.21 7.08 15.41
N GLU A 97 -9.43 7.65 14.49
CA GLU A 97 -8.89 9.00 14.60
C GLU A 97 -10.00 10.06 14.59
N ALA A 98 -11.03 9.88 13.74
CA ALA A 98 -12.24 10.71 13.75
C ALA A 98 -13.00 10.61 15.09
N MET A 99 -13.07 9.41 15.69
CA MET A 99 -13.68 9.22 17.01
C MET A 99 -12.87 9.88 18.13
N LYS A 100 -11.54 9.82 18.09
CA LYS A 100 -10.65 10.51 19.06
C LYS A 100 -10.80 12.04 18.98
N THR A 101 -10.90 12.57 17.77
CA THR A 101 -11.12 14.01 17.52
C THR A 101 -12.58 14.44 17.71
N LYS A 102 -13.47 13.53 18.16
CA LYS A 102 -14.90 13.73 18.42
C LYS A 102 -15.71 14.18 17.20
N GLN A 103 -15.22 13.88 15.99
CA GLN A 103 -15.90 14.18 14.73
C GLN A 103 -16.87 13.05 14.32
N ILE A 104 -17.87 12.76 15.16
CA ILE A 104 -18.84 11.68 14.90
C ILE A 104 -19.64 11.93 13.60
N GLY A 105 -19.85 13.20 13.23
CA GLY A 105 -20.50 13.58 11.97
C GLY A 105 -19.75 13.07 10.73
N TYR A 106 -18.41 13.10 10.77
CA TYR A 106 -17.57 12.56 9.71
C TYR A 106 -17.73 11.04 9.59
N VAL A 107 -17.72 10.32 10.72
CA VAL A 107 -17.89 8.86 10.75
C VAL A 107 -19.25 8.44 10.18
N ASN A 108 -20.32 9.17 10.52
CA ASN A 108 -21.65 8.93 9.94
C ASN A 108 -21.70 9.23 8.44
N ASN A 109 -21.06 10.31 8.01
CA ASN A 109 -20.97 10.66 6.59
C ASN A 109 -20.21 9.58 5.81
N PHE A 110 -19.08 9.10 6.34
CA PHE A 110 -18.32 8.00 5.77
C PHE A 110 -19.22 6.78 5.51
N PHE A 111 -19.89 6.25 6.53
CA PHE A 111 -20.76 5.08 6.35
C PHE A 111 -21.97 5.32 5.43
N SER A 112 -22.40 6.57 5.27
CA SER A 112 -23.52 6.92 4.38
C SER A 112 -23.09 7.08 2.92
N THR A 113 -21.84 7.48 2.68
CA THR A 113 -21.30 7.78 1.35
C THR A 113 -20.36 6.68 0.84
N GLN A 114 -19.96 5.74 1.68
CA GLN A 114 -18.98 4.72 1.31
C GLN A 114 -19.49 3.76 0.23
N VAL A 115 -18.82 3.77 -0.92
CA VAL A 115 -19.03 2.82 -2.02
C VAL A 115 -17.85 1.85 -2.16
N ALA A 116 -16.68 2.20 -1.62
CA ALA A 116 -15.45 1.45 -1.81
C ALA A 116 -15.35 0.17 -0.95
N PHE A 117 -16.26 -0.05 0.00
CA PHE A 117 -16.29 -1.24 0.85
C PHE A 117 -17.67 -1.87 0.86
N ASP A 118 -17.69 -3.20 0.87
CA ASP A 118 -18.91 -3.96 1.15
C ASP A 118 -19.17 -3.96 2.66
N LEU A 119 -20.17 -3.16 3.07
CA LEU A 119 -20.61 -3.06 4.47
C LEU A 119 -21.31 -4.33 4.98
N THR A 120 -21.71 -5.23 4.08
CA THR A 120 -22.32 -6.53 4.43
C THR A 120 -21.28 -7.62 4.73
N SER A 121 -20.00 -7.36 4.43
CA SER A 121 -18.90 -8.24 4.78
C SER A 121 -18.66 -8.27 6.30
N SER A 122 -18.33 -9.46 6.83
CA SER A 122 -17.98 -9.68 8.24
C SER A 122 -16.90 -8.73 8.77
N THR A 123 -16.07 -8.20 7.88
CA THR A 123 -15.00 -7.24 8.16
C THR A 123 -15.53 -5.85 8.56
N TRP A 124 -16.68 -5.44 8.02
CA TRP A 124 -17.22 -4.08 8.12
C TRP A 124 -18.59 -4.00 8.80
N THR A 125 -19.39 -5.07 8.80
CA THR A 125 -20.72 -5.08 9.42
C THR A 125 -20.68 -4.62 10.88
N ASN A 126 -19.70 -5.11 11.64
CA ASN A 126 -19.49 -4.77 13.04
C ASN A 126 -18.94 -3.35 13.27
N TRP A 127 -18.55 -2.63 12.21
CA TRP A 127 -18.02 -1.26 12.29
C TRP A 127 -19.10 -0.20 12.10
N THR A 128 -20.23 -0.54 11.49
CA THR A 128 -21.36 0.39 11.30
C THR A 128 -21.99 0.85 12.64
N VAL A 129 -21.76 0.09 13.71
CA VAL A 129 -22.20 0.41 15.09
C VAL A 129 -21.26 1.39 15.81
N LEU A 130 -20.09 1.68 15.25
CA LEU A 130 -19.06 2.55 15.85
C LEU A 130 -19.59 3.96 16.22
N PRO A 131 -20.36 4.69 15.38
CA PRO A 131 -20.86 6.03 15.71
C PRO A 131 -21.81 6.04 16.91
N PHE A 132 -22.47 4.91 17.18
CA PHE A 132 -23.45 4.76 18.25
C PHE A 132 -22.82 4.23 19.55
N THR A 133 -21.54 3.87 19.53
CA THR A 133 -20.83 3.32 20.67
C THR A 133 -20.36 4.45 21.59
N LYS A 134 -20.91 4.50 22.82
CA LYS A 134 -20.61 5.57 23.80
C LYS A 134 -19.14 5.62 24.24
N ASP A 135 -18.50 4.46 24.34
CA ASP A 135 -17.09 4.34 24.71
C ASP A 135 -16.38 3.32 23.81
N PRO A 136 -15.86 3.76 22.64
CA PRO A 136 -15.21 2.87 21.70
C PRO A 136 -13.85 2.36 22.21
N GLN A 137 -13.25 2.98 23.23
CA GLN A 137 -11.93 2.57 23.74
C GLN A 137 -12.02 1.28 24.57
N ASN A 138 -13.11 1.11 25.31
CA ASN A 138 -13.35 -0.06 26.15
C ASN A 138 -14.15 -1.17 25.44
N HIS A 139 -14.59 -0.93 24.20
CA HIS A 139 -15.36 -1.88 23.44
C HIS A 139 -14.47 -2.97 22.83
N GLN A 140 -14.78 -4.25 23.05
CA GLN A 140 -13.95 -5.39 22.64
C GLN A 140 -13.59 -5.40 21.14
N LEU A 141 -14.47 -4.89 20.29
CA LEU A 141 -14.27 -4.82 18.84
C LEU A 141 -13.29 -3.73 18.38
N PHE A 142 -13.21 -2.62 19.13
CA PHE A 142 -12.50 -1.40 18.72
C PHE A 142 -11.25 -1.14 19.56
N ALA A 143 -11.20 -1.66 20.79
CA ALA A 143 -10.12 -1.46 21.75
C ALA A 143 -8.72 -1.69 21.15
N ARG A 144 -8.54 -2.71 20.30
CA ARG A 144 -7.25 -3.01 19.65
C ARG A 144 -6.71 -1.85 18.78
N TYR A 145 -7.60 -1.02 18.23
CA TYR A 145 -7.24 0.12 17.36
C TYR A 145 -6.92 1.39 18.15
N PHE A 146 -7.25 1.42 19.46
CA PHE A 146 -6.91 2.52 20.36
C PHE A 146 -5.55 2.33 21.05
N VAL A 147 -4.93 1.15 20.93
CA VAL A 147 -3.61 0.87 21.50
C VAL A 147 -2.56 1.72 20.80
N LYS A 148 -1.64 2.32 21.57
CA LYS A 148 -0.60 3.22 21.05
C LYS A 148 0.24 2.58 19.92
N ASN A 149 0.54 1.29 20.03
CA ASN A 149 1.36 0.57 19.06
C ASN A 149 0.59 0.16 17.79
N TRP A 150 -0.74 0.31 17.73
CA TRP A 150 -1.53 -0.10 16.56
C TRP A 150 -1.07 0.62 15.30
N THR A 151 -0.91 1.95 15.37
CA THR A 151 -0.49 2.78 14.24
C THR A 151 0.94 2.47 13.81
N ASP A 152 1.83 2.18 14.78
CA ASP A 152 3.22 1.81 14.51
C ASP A 152 3.31 0.47 13.78
N VAL A 153 2.56 -0.54 14.25
CA VAL A 153 2.46 -1.85 13.60
C VAL A 153 1.89 -1.70 12.18
N LEU A 154 0.78 -0.96 12.03
CA LEU A 154 0.17 -0.72 10.72
C LEU A 154 1.16 -0.05 9.74
N THR A 155 1.91 0.95 10.20
CA THR A 155 2.93 1.66 9.42
C THR A 155 4.02 0.70 8.94
N ILE A 156 4.53 -0.15 9.84
CA ILE A 156 5.57 -1.15 9.51
C ILE A 156 5.03 -2.18 8.51
N SER A 157 3.84 -2.73 8.76
CA SER A 157 3.20 -3.69 7.86
C SER A 157 2.94 -3.12 6.48
N LEU A 158 2.47 -1.87 6.39
CA LEU A 158 2.28 -1.17 5.10
C LEU A 158 3.61 -0.99 4.37
N CYS A 159 4.65 -0.51 5.06
CA CYS A 159 5.98 -0.36 4.48
C CYS A 159 6.52 -1.69 3.97
N ASN A 160 6.46 -2.75 4.78
CA ASN A 160 6.94 -4.08 4.42
C ASN A 160 6.20 -4.64 3.22
N PHE A 161 4.87 -4.52 3.22
CA PHE A 161 4.04 -4.98 2.12
C PHE A 161 4.35 -4.23 0.83
N LEU A 162 4.45 -2.89 0.90
CA LEU A 162 4.85 -2.07 -0.25
C LEU A 162 6.24 -2.46 -0.74
N CYS A 163 7.25 -2.63 0.13
CA CYS A 163 8.58 -3.12 -0.26
C CYS A 163 8.51 -4.44 -1.04
N VAL A 164 7.70 -5.40 -0.58
CA VAL A 164 7.52 -6.69 -1.25
C VAL A 164 6.82 -6.51 -2.60
N LEU A 165 5.76 -5.70 -2.67
CA LEU A 165 5.07 -5.39 -3.91
C LEU A 165 6.01 -4.73 -4.93
N PHE A 166 6.77 -3.73 -4.50
CA PHE A 166 7.73 -3.03 -5.35
C PHE A 166 8.88 -3.94 -5.79
N SER A 167 9.31 -4.87 -4.95
CA SER A 167 10.32 -5.88 -5.33
C SER A 167 9.79 -6.94 -6.31
N SER A 168 8.47 -7.08 -6.42
CA SER A 168 7.82 -8.05 -7.32
C SER A 168 7.51 -7.47 -8.70
N LEU A 169 7.53 -6.14 -8.86
CA LEU A 169 7.66 -5.54 -10.18
C LEU A 169 8.99 -6.04 -10.75
N PRO A 170 9.04 -6.43 -12.04
CA PRO A 170 10.31 -6.65 -12.70
C PRO A 170 11.09 -5.35 -12.61
N MET A 171 11.98 -5.27 -11.64
CA MET A 171 13.02 -4.27 -11.61
C MET A 171 13.70 -4.42 -12.96
N VAL A 172 13.72 -3.35 -13.77
CA VAL A 172 14.64 -3.28 -14.90
C VAL A 172 16.05 -3.18 -14.30
N SER A 173 16.47 -4.28 -13.70
CA SER A 173 17.74 -4.47 -13.03
C SER A 173 18.61 -5.19 -14.03
N ASN A 174 19.50 -4.41 -14.65
CA ASN A 174 20.91 -4.72 -14.69
C ASN A 174 21.25 -6.21 -14.86
N THR A 175 20.91 -6.81 -16.00
CA THR A 175 21.71 -7.95 -16.48
C THR A 175 22.78 -7.40 -17.41
N GLU A 176 23.98 -7.22 -16.85
CA GLU A 176 25.20 -7.14 -17.63
C GLU A 176 25.28 -8.37 -18.56
N PRO A 177 25.61 -8.23 -19.85
CA PRO A 177 26.13 -9.35 -20.62
C PRO A 177 27.57 -9.60 -20.19
N SER A 178 27.74 -10.34 -19.09
CA SER A 178 29.04 -10.94 -18.75
C SER A 178 29.38 -11.97 -19.82
N THR A 179 30.31 -11.60 -20.70
CA THR A 179 31.03 -12.54 -21.56
C THR A 179 31.98 -13.34 -20.68
N GLY A 180 31.69 -14.62 -20.43
CA GLY A 180 32.61 -15.48 -19.68
C GLY A 180 32.00 -16.82 -19.26
N SER A 181 32.58 -17.89 -19.77
CA SER A 181 32.24 -19.29 -19.56
C SER A 181 32.34 -19.82 -18.10
N LEU A 182 31.50 -20.84 -17.82
CA LEU A 182 31.72 -22.05 -16.98
C LEU A 182 30.89 -22.23 -15.69
N SER A 183 30.44 -23.50 -15.60
CA SER A 183 29.91 -24.32 -14.50
C SER A 183 28.53 -24.04 -13.92
N ALA A 184 27.68 -25.03 -14.18
CA ALA A 184 26.43 -25.34 -13.53
C ALA A 184 26.57 -25.66 -12.03
N SER A 185 25.41 -25.56 -11.37
CA SER A 185 25.05 -26.04 -10.02
C SER A 185 25.35 -25.06 -8.90
N ASP A 186 24.32 -24.28 -8.49
CA ASP A 186 23.93 -24.06 -7.08
C ASP A 186 22.83 -22.99 -6.85
N ASP A 187 22.06 -22.57 -7.86
CA ASP A 187 21.05 -21.50 -7.69
C ASP A 187 19.67 -21.93 -7.15
N ASN A 188 19.44 -23.22 -6.88
CA ASN A 188 18.07 -23.71 -6.59
C ASN A 188 17.65 -23.65 -5.10
N GLN A 189 18.49 -23.14 -4.18
CA GLN A 189 18.16 -23.08 -2.74
C GLN A 189 17.80 -21.68 -2.19
N LEU A 190 18.23 -20.59 -2.85
CA LEU A 190 17.98 -19.23 -2.37
C LEU A 190 16.59 -18.69 -2.74
N SER A 191 15.99 -19.18 -3.82
CA SER A 191 14.68 -18.72 -4.31
C SER A 191 13.50 -19.29 -3.51
N GLN A 192 13.62 -20.49 -2.95
CA GLN A 192 12.57 -21.10 -2.10
C GLN A 192 12.49 -20.48 -0.69
N SER A 193 13.55 -19.80 -0.25
CA SER A 193 13.60 -19.23 1.11
C SER A 193 12.86 -17.88 1.23
N ARG A 194 12.66 -17.14 0.13
CA ARG A 194 11.91 -15.86 0.14
C ARG A 194 10.39 -16.02 -0.01
N SER A 195 9.93 -17.12 -0.61
CA SER A 195 8.51 -17.46 -0.73
C SER A 195 7.85 -17.88 0.59
N ASN A 196 8.66 -18.18 1.62
CA ASN A 196 8.18 -18.53 2.95
C ASN A 196 8.16 -17.32 3.89
N LEU A 197 7.60 -16.18 3.44
CA LEU A 197 7.02 -15.24 4.42
C LEU A 197 5.73 -15.90 4.94
N ALA A 198 5.93 -16.87 5.84
CA ALA A 198 4.90 -17.38 6.72
C ALA A 198 4.09 -16.21 7.25
N ILE A 199 2.81 -16.42 7.49
CA ILE A 199 1.87 -15.44 8.01
C ILE A 199 2.44 -14.89 9.34
N VAL A 200 3.27 -13.85 9.25
CA VAL A 200 3.55 -12.98 10.37
C VAL A 200 2.33 -12.08 10.39
N ASP A 201 1.33 -12.53 11.15
CA ASP A 201 0.26 -11.62 11.55
C ASP A 201 0.90 -10.62 12.51
N ASP A 202 1.41 -9.53 11.95
CA ASP A 202 2.04 -8.43 12.69
C ASP A 202 1.11 -7.89 13.81
N PHE A 203 -0.19 -8.21 13.75
CA PHE A 203 -1.20 -7.80 14.71
C PHE A 203 -1.52 -8.86 15.78
N ALA A 204 -0.96 -10.08 15.70
CA ALA A 204 -1.27 -11.18 16.63
C ALA A 204 -0.80 -10.91 18.07
N ASP A 205 0.29 -10.15 18.22
CA ASP A 205 0.85 -9.78 19.53
C ASP A 205 0.20 -8.54 20.14
N LEU A 206 -0.76 -7.92 19.45
CA LEU A 206 -1.48 -6.79 20.02
C LEU A 206 -2.46 -7.26 21.10
N PRO A 207 -2.48 -6.61 22.28
CA PRO A 207 -3.35 -7.03 23.36
C PRO A 207 -4.81 -6.92 22.93
N LEU A 208 -5.46 -8.07 22.79
CA LEU A 208 -6.92 -8.15 22.76
C LEU A 208 -7.44 -7.64 24.10
N ALA A 209 -8.50 -6.84 24.06
CA ALA A 209 -9.09 -6.20 25.23
C ALA A 209 -9.13 -7.15 26.43
N ARG A 210 -8.55 -6.73 27.56
CA ARG A 210 -8.67 -7.47 28.81
C ARG A 210 -10.15 -7.64 29.11
N SER A 211 -10.64 -8.87 29.02
CA SER A 211 -11.91 -9.26 29.60
C SER A 211 -11.76 -9.12 31.11
N SER A 212 -12.20 -7.98 31.66
CA SER A 212 -12.51 -7.91 33.08
C SER A 212 -13.74 -8.78 33.29
N LYS A 213 -13.53 -9.91 33.96
CA LYS A 213 -14.58 -10.52 34.80
C LYS A 213 -14.95 -9.57 35.92
#